data_AF-A0A218XKP3-F1
#
_entry.id   AF-A0A218XKP3-F1
#
_cell.length_a   1.000
_cell.length_b   1.000
_cell.length_c   1.000
_cell.angle_alpha   90.00
_cell.angle_beta   90.00
_cell.angle_gamma   90.00
#
_symmetry.space_group_name_H-M   'P 1'
#
loop_
_entity.id
_entity.type
_entity.pdbx_description
1 polymer ?
#
loop_
_entity_poly.entity_id
_entity_poly.type
_entity_poly.pdbx_seq_one_letter_code
_entity_poly.pdbx_strand_id
1 'polypeptide(L)'
;MAAESLNLHLLTLVLMCLLVLTSSTDFNFQAVFNFGDSNSDTGDLAAGLGFRLDLPNGQTYFKTPTGRFCDGRLIVDFLSKNPNFTREL
;
A
#
# COMPACT_ATOMS: atom_id res chain seq x y z
N MET A 1 -41.01 -29.80 14.61
CA MET A 1 -41.16 -28.33 14.76
C MET A 1 -39.99 -27.72 15.53
N ALA A 2 -39.70 -28.14 16.77
CA ALA A 2 -38.60 -27.56 17.57
C ALA A 2 -37.18 -27.84 17.03
N ALA A 3 -36.90 -29.05 16.52
CA ALA A 3 -35.60 -29.39 15.94
C ALA A 3 -35.30 -28.62 14.64
N GLU A 4 -36.30 -28.50 13.76
CA GLU A 4 -36.21 -27.68 12.54
C GLU A 4 -35.96 -26.20 12.86
N SER A 5 -36.63 -25.67 13.89
CA SER A 5 -36.34 -24.31 14.34
C SER A 5 -34.93 -24.17 14.89
N LEU A 6 -34.40 -25.16 15.63
CA LEU A 6 -33.03 -25.10 16.16
C LEU A 6 -31.98 -25.13 15.05
N ASN A 7 -32.17 -25.99 14.04
CA ASN A 7 -31.29 -26.07 12.88
C ASN A 7 -31.26 -24.75 12.10
N LEU A 8 -32.41 -24.09 11.95
CA LEU A 8 -32.49 -22.78 11.29
C LEU A 8 -31.73 -21.70 12.07
N HIS A 9 -31.86 -21.67 13.40
CA HIS A 9 -31.10 -20.71 14.24
C HIS A 9 -29.60 -20.99 14.23
N LEU A 10 -29.19 -22.25 14.17
CA LEU A 10 -27.78 -22.61 14.05
C LEU A 10 -27.21 -22.19 12.69
N LEU A 11 -27.98 -22.42 11.61
CA LEU A 11 -27.59 -22.00 10.26
C LEU A 11 -27.46 -20.48 10.15
N THR A 12 -28.41 -19.73 10.72
CA THR A 12 -28.33 -18.26 10.71
C THR A 12 -27.14 -17.77 11.54
N LEU A 13 -26.85 -18.37 12.69
CA LEU A 13 -25.67 -18.04 13.49
C LEU A 13 -24.37 -18.30 12.73
N VAL A 14 -24.25 -19.46 12.06
CA VAL A 14 -23.08 -19.79 11.23
C VAL A 14 -22.91 -18.79 10.10
N LEU A 15 -24.00 -18.44 9.40
CA LEU A 15 -23.95 -17.46 8.31
C LEU A 15 -23.52 -16.07 8.80
N MET A 16 -23.99 -15.65 9.97
CA MET A 16 -23.57 -14.39 10.61
C MET A 16 -22.09 -14.42 10.99
N CYS A 17 -21.59 -15.53 11.55
CA CYS A 17 -20.17 -15.70 11.87
C CYS A 17 -19.29 -15.63 10.61
N LEU A 18 -19.72 -16.29 9.52
CA LEU A 18 -19.01 -16.24 8.24
C LEU A 18 -18.97 -14.82 7.67
N LEU A 19 -20.08 -14.08 7.73
CA LEU A 19 -20.14 -12.69 7.26
C LEU A 19 -19.15 -11.79 8.00
N VAL A 20 -19.08 -11.90 9.33
CA VAL A 20 -18.11 -11.16 10.16
C VAL A 20 -16.67 -11.54 9.79
N LEU A 21 -16.38 -12.82 9.58
CA LEU A 21 -15.04 -13.29 9.22
C LEU A 21 -14.59 -12.81 7.84
N THR A 22 -15.54 -12.56 6.92
CA THR A 22 -15.25 -12.02 5.58
C THR A 22 -15.20 -10.50 5.52
N SER A 23 -15.50 -9.80 6.62
CA SER A 23 -15.45 -8.35 6.65
C SER A 23 -13.99 -7.87 6.60
N SER A 24 -13.61 -7.20 5.51
CA SER A 24 -12.33 -6.51 5.43
C SER A 24 -12.48 -5.10 5.98
N THR A 25 -11.58 -4.69 6.87
CA THR A 25 -11.43 -3.28 7.23
C THR A 25 -10.76 -2.54 6.08
N ASP A 26 -11.50 -1.64 5.43
CA ASP A 26 -10.90 -0.74 4.44
C ASP A 26 -10.12 0.36 5.15
N PHE A 27 -8.81 0.35 4.98
CA PHE A 27 -7.93 1.37 5.51
C PHE A 27 -7.78 2.49 4.50
N ASN A 28 -8.77 3.39 4.47
CA ASN A 28 -8.74 4.58 3.61
C ASN A 28 -7.92 5.71 4.28
N PHE A 29 -6.61 5.52 4.32
CA PHE A 29 -5.68 6.57 4.75
C PHE A 29 -5.57 7.64 3.66
N GLN A 30 -5.84 8.89 4.02
CA GLN A 30 -5.73 10.02 3.09
C GLN A 30 -4.28 10.32 2.70
N ALA A 31 -3.32 10.01 3.57
CA ALA A 31 -1.90 10.24 3.35
C ALA A 31 -1.05 9.22 4.12
N VAL A 32 0.15 8.97 3.62
CA VAL A 32 1.21 8.19 4.28
C VAL A 32 2.41 9.10 4.46
N PHE A 33 2.89 9.22 5.70
CA PHE A 33 4.13 9.93 6.02
C PHE A 33 5.24 8.91 6.20
N ASN A 34 6.26 8.99 5.36
CA ASN A 34 7.45 8.17 5.43
C ASN A 34 8.61 8.98 6.03
N PHE A 35 9.30 8.40 7.01
CA PHE A 35 10.53 8.94 7.60
C PHE A 35 11.63 7.90 7.46
N GLY A 36 12.85 8.34 7.16
CA GLY A 36 13.97 7.40 7.03
C GLY A 36 15.19 8.00 6.37
N ASP A 37 15.88 7.15 5.61
CA ASP A 37 17.10 7.45 4.88
C ASP A 37 16.92 7.23 3.37
N SER A 38 18.02 7.12 2.64
CA SER A 38 18.03 6.88 1.18
C SER A 38 17.19 5.69 0.72
N ASN A 39 16.95 4.69 1.57
CA ASN A 39 16.15 3.50 1.21
C ASN A 39 14.64 3.75 1.15
N SER A 40 14.18 4.89 1.65
CA SER A 40 12.79 5.30 1.59
C SER A 40 12.59 6.69 0.95
N ASP A 41 13.68 7.42 0.69
CA ASP A 41 13.67 8.72 0.01
C ASP A 41 13.25 8.61 -1.47
N THR A 42 12.08 9.16 -1.80
CA THR A 42 11.54 9.19 -3.16
C THR A 42 12.08 10.33 -4.03
N GLY A 43 13.03 11.13 -3.54
CA GLY A 43 13.65 12.26 -4.24
C GLY A 43 13.74 13.55 -3.42
N ASP A 44 13.36 13.52 -2.14
CA ASP A 44 13.30 14.66 -1.24
C ASP A 44 14.69 15.28 -1.00
N LEU A 45 15.74 14.46 -0.82
CA LEU A 45 17.09 14.99 -0.64
C LEU A 45 17.59 15.69 -1.91
N ALA A 46 17.37 15.06 -3.07
CA ALA A 46 17.75 15.61 -4.38
C ALA A 46 17.03 16.94 -4.65
N ALA A 47 15.72 17.01 -4.36
CA ALA A 47 14.92 18.22 -4.49
C ALA A 47 15.34 19.31 -3.48
N GLY A 48 15.57 18.94 -2.22
CA GLY A 48 15.89 19.88 -1.14
C GLY A 48 17.27 20.53 -1.28
N LEU A 49 18.26 19.80 -1.80
CA LEU A 49 19.62 20.30 -2.01
C LEU A 49 19.90 20.74 -3.46
N GLY A 50 18.97 20.49 -4.39
CA GLY A 50 19.09 20.95 -5.77
C GLY A 50 20.15 20.20 -6.59
N PHE A 51 20.36 18.91 -6.34
CA PHE A 51 21.26 18.07 -7.13
C PHE A 51 20.49 16.99 -7.88
N ARG A 52 21.15 16.38 -8.86
CA ARG A 52 20.66 15.20 -9.56
C ARG A 52 21.53 14.01 -9.22
N LEU A 53 20.91 12.85 -9.09
CA LEU A 53 21.65 11.60 -9.02
C LEU A 53 22.02 11.17 -10.43
N ASP A 54 23.30 10.88 -10.61
CA ASP A 54 23.82 10.33 -11.86
C ASP A 54 23.38 8.88 -12.05
N LEU A 55 23.56 8.39 -13.29
CA LEU A 55 23.40 6.98 -13.61
C LEU A 55 24.26 6.12 -12.66
N PRO A 56 23.75 4.98 -12.19
CA PRO A 56 22.60 4.25 -12.74
C PRO A 56 21.24 4.62 -12.13
N ASN A 57 21.10 5.63 -11.27
CA ASN A 57 19.84 5.85 -10.54
C ASN A 57 18.66 6.19 -11.47
N GLY A 58 17.59 5.38 -11.41
CA GLY A 58 16.38 5.50 -12.24
C GLY A 58 16.44 4.92 -13.67
N GLN A 59 17.56 4.35 -14.12
CA GLN A 59 17.77 3.77 -15.45
C GLN A 59 16.96 2.46 -15.73
N THR A 60 16.77 1.59 -14.75
CA THR A 60 16.21 0.24 -14.92
C THR A 60 14.69 0.26 -14.87
N TYR A 61 14.07 0.88 -13.86
CA TYR A 61 12.60 0.91 -13.75
C TYR A 61 11.97 2.15 -14.40
N PHE A 62 12.37 3.36 -13.99
CA PHE A 62 11.72 4.61 -14.42
C PHE A 62 12.20 5.14 -15.77
N LYS A 63 13.37 4.70 -16.24
CA LYS A 63 14.03 5.13 -17.48
C LYS A 63 14.39 6.63 -17.51
N THR A 64 14.44 7.28 -16.36
CA THR A 64 14.79 8.68 -16.17
C THR A 64 15.34 8.89 -14.75
N PRO A 65 16.23 9.86 -14.51
CA PRO A 65 16.63 10.21 -13.15
C PRO A 65 15.40 10.62 -12.33
N THR A 66 15.19 9.95 -11.19
CA THR A 66 14.06 10.20 -10.27
C THR A 66 14.46 10.90 -8.98
N GLY A 67 15.76 11.10 -8.75
CA GLY A 67 16.27 11.59 -7.45
C GLY A 67 16.31 10.52 -6.36
N ARG A 68 15.92 9.26 -6.67
CA ARG A 68 15.99 8.12 -5.75
C ARG A 68 17.37 7.48 -5.78
N PHE A 69 17.90 7.09 -4.63
CA PHE A 69 19.18 6.36 -4.48
C PHE A 69 19.08 4.87 -4.86
N CYS A 70 18.35 4.57 -5.94
CA CYS A 70 18.26 3.23 -6.50
C CYS A 70 17.86 3.27 -7.97
N ASP A 71 17.99 2.12 -8.64
CA ASP A 71 17.65 1.97 -10.05
C ASP A 71 16.18 1.52 -10.28
N GLY A 72 15.40 1.46 -9.20
CA GLY A 72 14.13 0.75 -9.14
C GLY A 72 13.09 1.40 -8.23
N ARG A 73 12.10 0.60 -7.84
CA ARG A 73 11.13 0.97 -6.81
C ARG A 73 11.69 0.76 -5.41
N LEU A 74 11.29 1.61 -4.48
CA LEU A 74 11.55 1.48 -3.05
C LEU A 74 10.45 0.63 -2.40
N ILE A 75 10.71 0.14 -1.18
CA ILE A 75 9.70 -0.64 -0.42
C ILE A 75 8.39 0.15 -0.24
N VAL A 76 8.49 1.47 -0.06
CA VAL A 76 7.35 2.37 0.09
C VAL A 76 6.43 2.37 -1.13
N ASP A 77 6.94 2.14 -2.35
CA ASP A 77 6.09 2.05 -3.55
C ASP A 77 5.18 0.83 -3.54
N PHE A 78 5.55 -0.23 -2.82
CA PHE A 78 4.76 -1.45 -2.71
C PHE A 78 3.75 -1.36 -1.56
N LEU A 79 4.11 -0.66 -0.48
CA LEU A 79 3.23 -0.43 0.66
C LEU A 79 2.14 0.60 0.34
N SER A 80 2.47 1.60 -0.47
CA SER A 80 1.55 2.65 -0.89
C SER A 80 0.66 2.27 -2.08
N LYS A 81 0.63 1.00 -2.51
CA LYS A 81 -0.31 0.51 -3.54
C LYS A 81 -1.72 0.43 -2.97
N ASN A 82 -2.34 1.59 -2.85
CA ASN A 82 -3.78 1.75 -2.82
C ASN A 82 -4.24 2.14 -4.24
N PRO A 83 -5.30 1.53 -4.80
CA PRO A 83 -5.85 1.92 -6.11
C PRO A 83 -6.23 3.41 -6.21
N ASN A 84 -6.43 4.09 -5.09
CA ASN A 84 -6.69 5.53 -5.03
C ASN A 84 -5.43 6.40 -4.91
N PHE A 85 -4.28 5.84 -4.56
CA PHE A 85 -3.03 6.58 -4.31
C PHE A 85 -2.07 6.56 -5.52
N THR A 86 -2.31 5.69 -6.49
CA THR A 86 -1.37 5.43 -7.60
C THR A 86 -1.33 6.52 -8.68
N ARG A 87 -1.96 7.69 -8.47
CA ARG A 87 -2.03 8.76 -9.48
C ARG A 87 -1.02 9.89 -9.28
N GLU A 88 -0.28 9.93 -8.18
CA GLU A 88 0.62 11.06 -7.88
C GLU A 88 2.08 10.68 -7.58
N LEU A 89 2.50 9.45 -7.91
CA LEU A 89 3.91 9.03 -7.84
C LEU A 89 4.43 8.54 -9.20
#